data_AF-A0A5E7MQT1-F1
#
_entry.id   AF-A0A5E7MQT1-F1
#
_cell.length_a   1.000
_cell.length_b   1.000
_cell.length_c   1.000
_cell.angle_alpha   90.00
_cell.angle_beta   90.00
_cell.angle_gamma   90.00
#
_symmetry.space_group_name_H-M   'P 1'
#
loop_
_entity.id
_entity.type
_entity.pdbx_description
1 polymer ?
#
loop_
_entity_poly.entity_id
_entity_poly.type
_entity_poly.pdbx_seq_one_letter_code
_entity_poly.pdbx_strand_id
1 'polypeptide(L)' 'MSNPRYPEDFNVQSVNQVTEKKLPVADVAARPDVSAHSLDAW' A
#
# COMPACT_ATOMS: atom_id res chain seq x y z
N MET A 1 20.73 7.20 -7.07
CA MET A 1 19.78 6.07 -7.09
C MET A 1 18.61 6.47 -6.21
N SER A 2 17.41 6.56 -6.79
CA SER A 2 16.20 6.99 -6.06
C SER A 2 15.91 5.98 -4.96
N ASN A 3 15.98 6.42 -3.70
CA ASN A 3 15.58 5.58 -2.59
C ASN A 3 14.07 5.33 -2.73
N PRO A 4 13.60 4.07 -2.72
CA PRO A 4 12.17 3.81 -2.72
C PRO A 4 11.55 4.55 -1.52
N ARG A 5 10.47 5.30 -1.79
CA ARG A 5 9.82 6.16 -0.79
C ARG A 5 9.26 5.36 0.38
N TYR A 6 8.97 4.08 0.13
CA TYR A 6 8.48 3.12 1.11
C TYR A 6 9.42 1.92 1.19
N PRO A 7 9.72 1.42 2.40
CA PRO A 7 10.42 0.16 2.56
C PRO A 7 9.56 -0.99 2.03
N GLU A 8 10.19 -2.05 1.51
CA GLU A 8 9.51 -3.17 0.85
C GLU A 8 8.46 -3.85 1.75
N ASP A 9 8.76 -3.99 3.04
CA ASP A 9 7.85 -4.56 4.05
C ASP A 9 6.52 -3.79 4.14
N PHE A 10 6.57 -2.46 3.98
CA PHE A 10 5.39 -1.63 4.02
C PHE A 10 4.47 -1.83 2.82
N ASN A 11 5.06 -2.03 1.63
CA ASN A 11 4.27 -2.34 0.43
C ASN A 11 3.60 -3.70 0.59
N VAL A 12 4.34 -4.71 1.05
CA VAL A 12 3.80 -6.07 1.29
C VAL A 12 2.67 -6.06 2.31
N GLN A 13 2.82 -5.33 3.43
CA GLN A 13 1.74 -5.20 4.42
C GLN A 13 0.51 -4.48 3.88
N SER A 14 0.70 -3.52 2.97
CA SER A 14 -0.40 -2.76 2.37
C SER A 14 -1.17 -3.62 1.37
N VAL A 15 -0.48 -4.38 0.52
CA VAL A 15 -1.11 -5.34 -0.41
C VAL A 15 -1.81 -6.45 0.37
N ASN A 16 -1.20 -6.99 1.42
CA ASN A 16 -1.78 -8.02 2.28
C ASN A 16 -3.10 -7.56 2.95
N GLN A 17 -3.17 -6.31 3.39
CA GLN A 17 -4.42 -5.73 3.92
C GLN A 17 -5.57 -5.75 2.89
N VAL A 18 -5.27 -5.51 1.61
CA VAL A 18 -6.27 -5.56 0.54
C VAL A 18 -6.62 -7.00 0.17
N THR A 19 -5.64 -7.90 0.10
CA THR A 19 -5.82 -9.27 -0.40
C THR A 19 -6.29 -10.26 0.67
N GLU A 20 -5.58 -10.35 1.79
CA GLU A 20 -5.87 -11.32 2.85
C GLU A 20 -6.97 -10.81 3.79
N LYS A 21 -6.86 -9.54 4.23
CA LYS A 21 -7.86 -8.95 5.14
C LYS A 21 -9.10 -8.44 4.42
N LYS A 22 -9.09 -8.44 3.07
CA LYS A 22 -10.17 -7.94 2.20
C LYS A 22 -10.65 -6.53 2.58
N LEU A 23 -9.74 -5.70 3.09
CA LEU A 23 -10.04 -4.30 3.35
C LEU A 23 -10.19 -3.57 2.03
N PRO A 24 -11.14 -2.63 1.92
CA PRO A 24 -11.29 -1.86 0.70
C PRO A 24 -10.05 -1.00 0.49
N VAL A 25 -9.62 -0.88 -0.77
CA VAL A 25 -8.45 -0.09 -1.18
C VAL A 25 -8.53 1.35 -0.64
N ALA A 26 -9.74 1.92 -0.55
CA ALA A 26 -9.97 3.24 0.01
C ALA A 26 -9.61 3.36 1.50
N ASP A 27 -9.84 2.32 2.31
CA ASP A 27 -9.47 2.33 3.73
C ASP A 27 -7.96 2.17 3.91
N VAL A 28 -7.30 1.39 3.06
CA VAL A 28 -5.83 1.23 3.08
C VAL A 28 -5.15 2.52 2.58
N ALA A 29 -5.73 3.16 1.56
CA ALA A 29 -5.29 4.43 0.99
C ALA A 29 -5.71 5.67 1.80
N ALA A 30 -6.50 5.51 2.87
CA ALA A 30 -6.77 6.60 3.80
C ALA A 30 -5.53 6.93 4.66
N ARG A 31 -4.49 6.08 4.62
CA ARG A 31 -3.22 6.35 5.28
C ARG A 31 -2.50 7.52 4.59
N PRO A 32 -1.93 8.49 5.33
CA PRO A 32 -1.36 9.72 4.77
C PRO A 32 -0.28 9.52 3.70
N ASP A 33 0.34 8.33 3.70
CA ASP A 33 1.48 7.97 2.87
C ASP A 33 1.13 6.97 1.75
N VAL A 34 -0.10 6.48 1.64
CA VAL A 34 -0.48 5.51 0.61
C VAL A 34 -1.65 6.04 -0.19
N SER A 35 -1.51 6.08 -1.52
CA SER A 35 -2.63 6.37 -2.41
C SER A 35 -3.17 5.09 -3.05
N ALA A 36 -4.42 5.10 -3.49
CA ALA A 36 -5.00 3.99 -4.24
C ALA A 36 -4.17 3.66 -5.50
N HIS A 37 -3.56 4.67 -6.12
CA HIS A 37 -2.67 4.47 -7.27
C HIS A 37 -1.36 3.78 -6.91
N SER A 38 -0.83 4.03 -5.71
CA SER A 38 0.35 3.31 -5.19
C SER A 38 0.03 1.84 -4.95
N LEU A 39 -1.17 1.53 -4.42
CA LEU A 39 -1.63 0.16 -4.20
C LEU A 39 -1.90 -0.60 -5.50
N ASP A 40 -2.35 0.08 -6.56
CA ASP A 40 -2.50 -0.53 -7.89
C ASP A 40 -1.15 -0.82 -8.56
N ALA A 41 -0.14 0.00 -8.25
CA ALA A 41 1.21 -0.16 -8.76
C ALA A 41 2.07 -1.19 -7.99
N TRP A 42 1.56 -1.76 -6.88
CA TRP A 42 2.23 -2.74 -6.02
C TRP A 42 1.58 -4.11 -6.12
#